data_AF-A0A942E5A2-F1
#
_entry.id   AF-A0A942E5A2-F1
#
_cell.length_a   1.000
_cell.length_b   1.000
_cell.length_c   1.000
_cell.angle_alpha   90.00
_cell.angle_beta   90.00
_cell.angle_gamma   90.00
#
_symmetry.space_group_name_H-M   'P 1'
#
loop_
_entity.id
_entity.type
_entity.pdbx_description
1 polymer ?
#
loop_
_entity_poly.entity_id
_entity_poly.type
_entity_poly.pdbx_seq_one_letter_code
_entity_poly.pdbx_strand_id
1 'polypeptide(L)'
;MTSLKGNGLQSPLKLTYLCRPEYANAPQPMIHPAATSEATRAFAGSFRLDATALNQLGLGTGADYVENVDLSFRNVRIEQLALDDLDAIRSGLGPVCTNLVREYSEKNLAYQTQQAIRADVIYRVRLKRGLSAEAKGIALKPFVLQLGGNVQEESDTTFSGEGLYHGLLLTKV
;
A
#
# COMPACT_ATOMS: atom_id res chain seq x y z
N MET A 1 19.87 -15.10 9.15
CA MET A 1 19.47 -13.84 8.51
C MET A 1 18.76 -14.17 7.21
N THR A 2 17.43 -14.25 7.23
CA THR A 2 16.62 -14.39 6.01
C THR A 2 16.32 -12.99 5.49
N SER A 3 17.02 -12.59 4.44
CA SER A 3 16.75 -11.35 3.71
C SER A 3 15.48 -11.55 2.89
N LEU A 4 14.37 -10.95 3.31
CA LEU A 4 13.23 -10.71 2.45
C LEU A 4 13.66 -9.69 1.39
N LYS A 5 14.10 -10.17 0.23
CA LYS A 5 14.23 -9.35 -0.98
C LYS A 5 12.82 -9.06 -1.51
N GLY A 6 12.06 -8.24 -0.78
CA GLY A 6 10.98 -7.49 -1.39
C GLY A 6 11.62 -6.40 -2.25
N ASN A 7 11.29 -6.35 -3.53
CA ASN A 7 11.60 -5.17 -4.33
C ASN A 7 10.97 -3.99 -3.59
N GLY A 8 11.84 -3.18 -3.00
CA GLY A 8 11.47 -2.09 -2.12
C GLY A 8 10.44 -1.17 -2.76
N LEU A 9 9.74 -0.43 -1.90
CA LEU A 9 8.89 0.70 -2.25
C LEU A 9 9.57 1.57 -3.33
N GLN A 10 9.36 1.26 -4.61
CA GLN A 10 9.84 2.07 -5.71
C GLN A 10 8.92 3.28 -5.81
N SER A 11 9.52 4.48 -5.80
CA SER A 11 8.82 5.77 -5.93
C SER A 11 7.92 5.82 -7.17
N PRO A 12 6.80 6.54 -7.05
CA PRO A 12 5.50 5.93 -6.94
C PRO A 12 5.10 5.26 -8.27
N LEU A 13 4.64 4.02 -8.17
CA LEU A 13 3.76 3.46 -9.18
C LEU A 13 2.52 4.36 -9.25
N LYS A 14 2.50 5.33 -10.19
CA LYS A 14 1.34 6.19 -10.41
C LYS A 14 0.28 5.37 -11.14
N LEU A 15 -0.44 4.57 -10.37
CA LEU A 15 -1.63 3.89 -10.85
C LEU A 15 -2.72 4.95 -11.04
N THR A 16 -3.21 5.04 -12.26
CA THR A 16 -4.42 5.79 -12.60
C THR A 16 -5.49 4.81 -13.04
N TYR A 17 -6.74 5.19 -12.83
CA TYR A 17 -7.85 4.43 -13.37
C TYR A 17 -7.87 4.60 -14.89
N LEU A 18 -7.68 3.50 -15.63
CA LEU A 18 -7.95 3.48 -17.07
C LEU A 18 -9.45 3.50 -17.35
N CYS A 19 -10.23 2.89 -16.47
CA CYS A 19 -11.68 2.80 -16.56
C CYS A 19 -12.30 3.21 -15.24
N ARG A 20 -13.50 3.80 -15.32
CA ARG A 20 -14.21 4.12 -14.08
C ARG A 20 -14.64 2.84 -13.36
N PRO A 21 -14.63 2.81 -12.02
CA PRO A 21 -14.94 1.61 -11.25
C PRO A 21 -16.31 1.00 -11.57
N GLU A 22 -17.31 1.84 -11.86
CA GLU A 22 -18.67 1.39 -12.21
C GLU A 22 -18.75 0.57 -13.51
N TYR A 23 -17.72 0.64 -14.37
CA TYR A 23 -17.67 -0.09 -15.63
C TYR A 23 -16.75 -1.32 -15.60
N ALA A 24 -16.03 -1.54 -14.49
CA ALA A 24 -15.10 -2.66 -14.35
C ALA A 24 -15.76 -3.93 -13.80
N ASN A 25 -16.92 -3.82 -13.13
CA ASN A 25 -17.70 -4.94 -12.58
C ASN A 25 -16.86 -6.02 -11.88
N ALA A 26 -15.85 -5.59 -11.10
CA ALA A 26 -14.93 -6.53 -10.48
C ALA A 26 -15.61 -7.29 -9.33
N PRO A 27 -15.55 -8.64 -9.31
CA PRO A 27 -16.01 -9.41 -8.17
C PRO A 27 -15.17 -9.08 -6.93
N GLN A 28 -15.69 -9.45 -5.76
CA GLN A 28 -14.93 -9.33 -4.53
C GLN A 28 -13.74 -10.30 -4.59
N PRO A 29 -12.53 -9.85 -4.22
CA PRO A 29 -11.37 -10.73 -4.18
C PRO A 29 -11.54 -11.80 -3.10
N MET A 30 -11.02 -12.98 -3.40
CA MET A 30 -10.98 -14.12 -2.48
C MET A 30 -9.73 -14.09 -1.62
N ILE A 31 -9.84 -14.58 -0.38
CA ILE A 31 -8.69 -14.69 0.54
C ILE A 31 -7.91 -15.96 0.20
N HIS A 32 -6.62 -15.83 -0.11
CA HIS A 32 -5.74 -16.98 -0.33
C HIS A 32 -5.24 -17.52 1.03
N PRO A 33 -5.70 -18.68 1.53
CA PRO A 33 -5.45 -19.07 2.92
C PRO A 33 -3.99 -19.37 3.23
N ALA A 34 -3.30 -20.12 2.36
CA ALA A 34 -1.90 -20.47 2.59
C ALA A 34 -0.97 -19.26 2.55
N ALA A 35 -1.08 -18.43 1.50
CA ALA A 35 -0.36 -17.16 1.39
C ALA A 35 -0.70 -16.19 2.53
N THR A 36 -1.95 -16.13 2.98
CA THR A 36 -2.35 -15.37 4.17
C THR A 36 -1.61 -15.86 5.40
N SER A 37 -1.61 -17.17 5.66
CA SER A 37 -0.92 -17.76 6.80
C SER A 37 0.59 -17.46 6.78
N GLU A 38 1.22 -17.54 5.61
CA GLU A 38 2.62 -17.19 5.43
C GLU A 38 2.88 -15.70 5.65
N ALA A 39 2.07 -14.83 5.05
CA ALA A 39 2.16 -13.39 5.23
C ALA A 39 1.97 -13.00 6.70
N THR A 40 0.96 -13.53 7.39
CA THR A 40 0.76 -13.27 8.83
C THR A 40 1.99 -13.64 9.64
N ARG A 41 2.67 -14.75 9.33
CA ARG A 41 3.93 -15.11 9.99
C ARG A 41 5.08 -14.16 9.61
N ALA A 42 5.20 -13.79 8.35
CA ALA A 42 6.26 -12.91 7.86
C ALA A 42 6.13 -11.48 8.43
N PHE A 43 4.90 -11.01 8.62
CA PHE A 43 4.57 -9.72 9.20
C PHE A 43 4.34 -9.76 10.71
N ALA A 44 4.64 -10.89 11.37
CA ALA A 44 4.56 -11.00 12.81
C ALA A 44 5.65 -10.15 13.47
N GLY A 45 5.25 -9.13 14.22
CA GLY A 45 6.15 -8.31 15.03
C GLY A 45 6.13 -6.82 14.66
N SER A 46 7.21 -6.15 15.03
CA SER A 46 7.40 -4.72 14.78
C SER A 46 8.58 -4.49 13.84
N PHE A 47 8.38 -3.69 12.80
CA PHE A 47 9.37 -3.35 11.80
C PHE A 47 9.82 -1.91 11.99
N ARG A 48 11.12 -1.67 12.06
CA ARG A 48 11.64 -0.31 12.14
C ARG A 48 12.00 0.19 10.76
N LEU A 49 11.45 1.34 10.39
CA LEU A 49 11.89 2.07 9.21
C LEU A 49 13.18 2.82 9.53
N ASP A 50 14.19 2.60 8.70
CA ASP A 50 15.43 3.39 8.72
C ASP A 50 15.24 4.72 7.97
N ALA A 51 16.26 5.58 8.03
CA ALA A 51 16.23 6.89 7.39
C ALA A 51 16.01 6.81 5.87
N THR A 52 16.49 5.75 5.21
CA THR A 52 16.30 5.55 3.77
C THR A 52 14.83 5.25 3.45
N ALA A 53 14.19 4.38 4.21
CA ALA A 53 12.77 4.06 4.06
C ALA A 53 11.88 5.26 4.40
N LEU A 54 12.23 6.07 5.40
CA LEU A 54 11.52 7.31 5.74
C LEU A 54 11.56 8.34 4.60
N ASN A 55 12.70 8.45 3.90
CA ASN A 55 12.81 9.30 2.73
C ASN A 55 11.96 8.79 1.55
N GLN A 56 11.88 7.46 1.36
CA GLN A 56 11.04 6.86 0.33
C GLN A 56 9.54 7.06 0.56
N LEU A 57 9.11 7.21 1.83
CA LEU A 57 7.72 7.55 2.18
C LEU A 57 7.32 8.98 1.81
N GLY A 58 8.23 9.81 1.30
CA GLY A 58 7.90 11.17 0.87
C GLY A 58 7.57 12.10 2.05
N LEU A 59 8.11 11.81 3.23
CA LEU A 59 7.92 12.62 4.44
C LEU A 59 8.60 14.00 4.36
N GLY A 60 9.44 14.23 3.34
CA GLY A 60 10.11 15.50 3.08
C GLY A 60 10.97 15.95 4.26
N THR A 61 10.94 17.25 4.55
CA THR A 61 11.67 17.85 5.69
C THR A 61 11.19 17.37 7.06
N GLY A 62 10.01 16.72 7.13
CA GLY A 62 9.52 16.09 8.36
C GLY A 62 10.40 14.93 8.83
N ALA A 63 11.08 14.23 7.91
CA ALA A 63 11.95 13.11 8.22
C ALA A 63 13.15 13.50 9.11
N ASP A 64 13.65 14.74 8.99
CA ASP A 64 14.80 15.22 9.77
C ASP A 64 14.51 15.31 11.27
N TYR A 65 13.23 15.38 11.65
CA TYR A 65 12.78 15.45 13.04
C TYR A 65 12.43 14.08 13.62
N VAL A 66 12.43 13.04 12.79
CA VAL A 66 12.10 11.66 13.17
C VAL A 66 13.38 10.89 13.47
N GLU A 67 13.40 10.18 14.60
CA GLU A 67 14.47 9.26 14.98
C GLU A 67 14.24 7.88 14.35
N ASN A 68 13.01 7.36 14.44
CA ASN A 68 12.58 6.13 13.79
C ASN A 68 11.06 6.03 13.74
N VAL A 69 10.56 5.12 12.91
CA VAL A 69 9.15 4.73 12.88
C VAL A 69 9.06 3.23 13.07
N ASP A 70 8.39 2.81 14.13
CA ASP A 70 8.08 1.40 14.37
C ASP A 70 6.69 1.10 13.76
N LEU A 71 6.63 0.13 12.86
CA LEU A 71 5.42 -0.37 12.20
C LEU A 71 5.00 -1.69 12.82
N SER A 72 3.71 -1.92 13.00
CA SER A 72 3.19 -3.27 13.29
C SER A 72 1.95 -3.53 12.47
N PHE A 73 1.87 -4.74 11.92
CA PHE A 73 0.77 -5.17 11.06
C PHE A 73 -0.18 -6.08 11.84
N ARG A 74 -1.48 -5.92 11.60
CA ARG A 74 -2.56 -6.75 12.15
C ARG A 74 -3.52 -7.13 11.04
N ASN A 75 -4.30 -8.19 11.27
CA ASN A 75 -5.34 -8.66 10.35
C ASN A 75 -4.83 -8.84 8.90
N VAL A 76 -3.57 -9.27 8.78
CA VAL A 76 -2.90 -9.47 7.48
C VAL A 76 -3.62 -10.56 6.72
N ARG A 77 -4.10 -10.24 5.52
CA ARG A 77 -4.71 -11.17 4.57
C ARG A 77 -4.17 -10.93 3.17
N ILE A 78 -4.12 -12.00 2.40
CA ILE A 78 -3.80 -11.95 0.97
C ILE A 78 -5.11 -12.04 0.20
N GLU A 79 -5.49 -10.94 -0.42
CA GLU A 79 -6.66 -10.85 -1.31
C GLU A 79 -6.20 -11.11 -2.74
N GLN A 80 -6.95 -11.93 -3.47
CA GLN A 80 -6.60 -12.37 -4.82
C GLN A 80 -7.86 -12.47 -5.70
N LEU A 81 -7.69 -12.15 -6.98
CA LEU A 81 -8.63 -12.49 -8.04
C LEU A 81 -8.11 -13.72 -8.78
N ALA A 82 -8.98 -14.70 -9.03
CA ALA A 82 -8.63 -15.86 -9.83
C ALA A 82 -8.50 -15.48 -11.31
N LEU A 83 -7.80 -16.30 -12.12
CA LEU A 83 -7.51 -15.94 -13.51
C LEU A 83 -8.78 -15.83 -14.38
N ASP A 84 -9.79 -16.63 -14.07
CA ASP A 84 -11.13 -16.56 -14.65
C ASP A 84 -11.89 -15.29 -14.23
N ASP A 85 -11.77 -14.85 -12.97
CA ASP A 85 -12.31 -13.54 -12.55
C ASP A 85 -11.65 -12.39 -13.32
N LEU A 86 -10.33 -12.46 -13.50
CA LEU A 86 -9.58 -11.45 -14.27
C LEU A 86 -10.03 -11.42 -15.73
N ASP A 87 -10.29 -12.59 -16.32
CA ASP A 87 -10.86 -12.71 -17.67
C ASP A 87 -12.29 -12.19 -17.77
N ALA A 88 -13.13 -12.51 -16.79
CA ALA A 88 -14.51 -12.01 -16.71
C ALA A 88 -14.55 -10.48 -16.60
N ILE A 89 -13.68 -9.86 -15.78
CA ILE A 89 -13.55 -8.40 -15.69
C ILE A 89 -13.24 -7.82 -17.07
N ARG A 90 -12.23 -8.36 -17.76
CA ARG A 90 -11.80 -7.86 -19.09
C ARG A 90 -12.89 -8.02 -20.15
N SER A 91 -13.61 -9.14 -20.10
CA SER A 91 -14.71 -9.43 -21.01
C SER A 91 -15.97 -8.58 -20.72
N GLY A 92 -16.13 -8.11 -19.48
CA GLY A 92 -17.26 -7.31 -19.02
C GLY A 92 -17.11 -5.80 -19.19
N LEU A 93 -16.00 -5.33 -19.76
CA LEU A 93 -15.74 -3.90 -19.95
C LEU A 93 -16.67 -3.30 -21.02
N GLY A 94 -17.18 -2.10 -20.75
CA GLY A 94 -17.91 -1.31 -21.76
C GLY A 94 -17.00 -0.91 -22.93
N PRO A 95 -17.56 -0.62 -24.12
CA PRO A 95 -16.79 -0.47 -25.37
C PRO A 95 -15.69 0.60 -25.31
N VAL A 96 -15.93 1.70 -24.59
CA VAL A 96 -14.92 2.76 -24.38
C VAL A 96 -13.76 2.25 -23.53
N CYS A 97 -14.05 1.56 -22.44
CA CYS A 97 -13.05 0.99 -21.55
C CYS A 97 -12.25 -0.11 -22.25
N THR A 98 -12.90 -0.99 -23.00
CA THR A 98 -12.24 -2.02 -23.82
C THR A 98 -11.23 -1.40 -24.80
N ASN A 99 -11.61 -0.30 -25.47
CA ASN A 99 -10.71 0.40 -26.38
C ASN A 99 -9.51 1.03 -25.67
N LEU A 100 -9.73 1.68 -24.52
CA LEU A 100 -8.64 2.26 -23.71
C LEU A 100 -7.70 1.19 -23.19
N VAL A 101 -8.23 0.10 -22.62
CA VAL A 101 -7.43 -1.01 -22.10
C VAL A 101 -6.60 -1.62 -23.23
N ARG A 102 -7.17 -1.84 -24.42
CA ARG A 102 -6.44 -2.32 -25.59
C ARG A 102 -5.30 -1.36 -26.00
N GLU A 103 -5.58 -0.07 -26.14
CA GLU A 103 -4.56 0.93 -26.54
C GLU A 103 -3.39 0.98 -25.54
N TYR A 104 -3.69 0.90 -24.24
CA TYR A 104 -2.67 0.92 -23.19
C TYR A 104 -1.96 -0.43 -23.04
N SER A 105 -2.64 -1.54 -23.31
CA SER A 105 -2.07 -2.89 -23.34
C SER A 105 -1.01 -3.01 -24.44
N GLU A 106 -1.30 -2.53 -25.66
CA GLU A 106 -0.34 -2.49 -26.77
C GLU A 106 0.93 -1.70 -26.41
N LYS A 107 0.81 -0.71 -25.51
CA LYS A 107 1.92 0.10 -24.98
C LYS A 107 2.60 -0.51 -23.75
N ASN A 108 2.18 -1.68 -23.26
CA ASN A 108 2.63 -2.28 -22.00
C ASN A 108 2.35 -1.43 -20.76
N LEU A 109 1.28 -0.63 -20.79
CA LEU A 109 0.88 0.31 -19.74
C LEU A 109 -0.44 -0.09 -19.05
N ALA A 110 -1.12 -1.14 -19.50
CA ALA A 110 -2.31 -1.67 -18.85
C ALA A 110 -1.97 -2.83 -17.90
N TYR A 111 -2.39 -2.68 -16.65
CA TYR A 111 -2.19 -3.67 -15.60
C TYR A 111 -3.48 -3.90 -14.83
N GLN A 112 -3.66 -5.13 -14.35
CA GLN A 112 -4.74 -5.51 -13.47
C GLN A 112 -4.17 -6.08 -12.18
N THR A 113 -4.73 -5.68 -11.04
CA THR A 113 -4.34 -6.22 -9.74
C THR A 113 -4.81 -7.66 -9.63
N GLN A 114 -3.86 -8.59 -9.54
CA GLN A 114 -4.16 -10.01 -9.33
C GLN A 114 -4.18 -10.34 -7.84
N GLN A 115 -3.24 -9.80 -7.07
CA GLN A 115 -3.11 -10.10 -5.65
C GLN A 115 -2.62 -8.87 -4.90
N ALA A 116 -3.05 -8.71 -3.65
CA ALA A 116 -2.60 -7.67 -2.76
C ALA A 116 -2.56 -8.16 -1.31
N ILE A 117 -1.63 -7.61 -0.53
CA ILE A 117 -1.65 -7.74 0.93
C ILE A 117 -2.60 -6.68 1.46
N ARG A 118 -3.57 -7.08 2.29
CA ARG A 118 -4.41 -6.15 3.02
C ARG A 118 -4.19 -6.33 4.51
N ALA A 119 -3.93 -5.24 5.21
CA ALA A 119 -3.60 -5.27 6.64
C ALA A 119 -4.01 -3.98 7.34
N ASP A 120 -4.21 -4.07 8.64
CA ASP A 120 -4.23 -2.90 9.50
C ASP A 120 -2.80 -2.60 9.93
N VAL A 121 -2.41 -1.34 9.94
CA VAL A 121 -1.04 -0.92 10.25
C VAL A 121 -1.06 0.11 11.36
N ILE A 122 -0.22 -0.10 12.36
CA ILE A 122 0.04 0.87 13.42
C ILE A 122 1.45 1.42 13.23
N TYR A 123 1.54 2.74 13.15
CA TYR A 123 2.75 3.53 12.99
C TYR A 123 3.05 4.22 14.32
N ARG A 124 4.22 3.97 14.90
CA ARG A 124 4.71 4.70 16.09
C ARG A 124 5.93 5.52 15.71
N VAL A 125 5.76 6.82 15.68
CA VAL A 125 6.80 7.79 15.30
C VAL A 125 7.58 8.20 16.53
N ARG A 126 8.88 7.88 16.58
CA ARG A 126 9.77 8.43 17.60
C ARG A 126 10.42 9.69 17.04
N LEU A 127 10.17 10.80 17.71
CA LEU A 127 10.75 12.08 17.37
C LEU A 127 12.07 12.30 18.09
N LYS A 128 12.98 13.06 17.47
CA LYS A 128 14.24 13.46 18.11
C LYS A 128 13.96 14.26 19.40
N ARG A 129 14.88 14.20 20.36
CA ARG A 129 14.75 14.93 21.64
C ARG A 129 14.90 16.43 21.44
N GLY A 130 14.23 17.22 22.28
CA GLY A 130 14.39 18.68 22.32
C GLY A 130 13.63 19.46 21.24
N LEU A 131 12.72 18.82 20.50
CA LEU A 131 11.92 19.50 19.49
C LEU A 131 10.86 20.42 20.10
N SER A 132 10.71 21.60 19.51
CA SER A 132 9.61 22.52 19.79
C SER A 132 8.27 21.93 19.35
N ALA A 133 7.16 22.44 19.89
CA ALA A 133 5.81 22.01 19.49
C ALA A 133 5.57 22.19 17.98
N GLU A 134 6.10 23.28 17.41
CA GLU A 134 6.03 23.56 15.97
C GLU A 134 6.80 22.52 15.14
N ALA A 135 8.02 22.16 15.56
CA ALA A 135 8.81 21.13 14.88
C ALA A 135 8.16 19.74 14.95
N LYS A 136 7.47 19.40 16.06
CA LYS A 136 6.67 18.17 16.15
C LYS A 136 5.52 18.17 15.13
N GLY A 137 4.80 19.29 15.00
CA GLY A 137 3.73 19.42 14.01
C GLY A 137 4.23 19.23 12.57
N ILE A 138 5.40 19.78 12.25
CA ILE A 138 6.05 19.60 10.94
C ILE A 138 6.46 18.13 10.71
N ALA A 139 6.94 17.44 11.75
CA ALA A 139 7.35 16.04 11.65
C ALA A 139 6.17 15.08 11.41
N LEU A 140 5.02 15.34 12.02
CA LEU A 140 3.89 14.40 12.07
C LEU A 140 2.89 14.60 10.92
N LYS A 141 2.70 15.85 10.46
CA LYS A 141 1.76 16.18 9.38
C LYS A 141 1.97 15.35 8.09
N PRO A 142 3.20 15.06 7.63
CA PRO A 142 3.41 14.23 6.45
C PRO A 142 2.95 12.78 6.62
N PHE A 143 2.95 12.21 7.83
CA PHE A 143 2.49 10.83 8.04
C PHE A 143 1.00 10.70 7.76
N VAL A 144 0.19 11.62 8.27
CA VAL A 144 -1.26 11.63 7.99
C VAL A 144 -1.55 11.80 6.49
N LEU A 145 -0.77 12.64 5.80
CA LEU A 145 -0.98 12.94 4.38
C LEU A 145 -0.48 11.83 3.44
N GLN A 146 0.68 11.24 3.71
CA GLN A 146 1.33 10.27 2.82
C GLN A 146 0.82 8.84 3.01
N LEU A 147 0.35 8.49 4.22
CA LEU A 147 -0.16 7.15 4.48
C LEU A 147 -1.53 6.91 3.84
N GLY A 148 -2.30 7.97 3.58
CA GLY A 148 -3.58 7.92 2.87
C GLY A 148 -4.64 7.05 3.56
N GLY A 149 -5.86 7.01 3.02
CA GLY A 149 -6.92 6.13 3.53
C GLY A 149 -7.47 6.52 4.92
N ASN A 150 -8.05 5.55 5.62
CA ASN A 150 -8.65 5.70 6.95
C ASN A 150 -7.58 5.72 8.05
N VAL A 151 -6.54 6.54 7.90
CA VAL A 151 -5.51 6.69 8.93
C VAL A 151 -6.02 7.64 10.02
N GLN A 152 -6.03 7.16 11.25
CA GLN A 152 -6.46 7.88 12.44
C GLN A 152 -5.28 8.13 13.35
N GLU A 153 -5.24 9.31 13.95
CA GLU A 153 -4.31 9.61 15.03
C GLU A 153 -4.86 9.01 16.33
N GLU A 154 -4.12 8.08 16.93
CA GLU A 154 -4.48 7.49 18.23
C GLU A 154 -3.88 8.30 19.39
N SER A 155 -2.75 8.96 19.14
CA SER A 155 -2.03 9.86 20.06
C SER A 155 -1.01 10.70 19.31
N ASP A 156 -0.37 11.67 19.98
CA ASP A 156 0.66 12.57 19.44
C ASP A 156 1.79 11.91 18.62
N THR A 157 2.00 10.60 18.73
CA THR A 157 3.05 9.87 18.02
C THR A 157 2.61 8.52 17.46
N THR A 158 1.33 8.17 17.58
CA THR A 158 0.80 6.88 17.11
C THR A 158 -0.34 7.10 16.13
N PHE A 159 -0.24 6.48 14.98
CA PHE A 159 -1.23 6.50 13.92
C PHE A 159 -1.62 5.07 13.57
N SER A 160 -2.89 4.83 13.26
CA SER A 160 -3.35 3.53 12.78
C SER A 160 -4.10 3.70 11.48
N GLY A 161 -3.95 2.75 10.56
CA GLY A 161 -4.72 2.68 9.32
C GLY A 161 -5.35 1.31 9.18
N GLU A 162 -6.64 1.26 8.86
CA GLU A 162 -7.40 0.02 8.74
C GLU A 162 -7.52 -0.43 7.29
N GLY A 163 -7.32 -1.74 7.06
CA GLY A 163 -7.56 -2.40 5.79
C GLY A 163 -6.76 -1.82 4.62
N LEU A 164 -5.56 -1.31 4.88
CA LEU A 164 -4.65 -0.74 3.90
C LEU A 164 -4.08 -1.81 2.98
N TYR A 165 -3.89 -1.47 1.70
CA TYR A 165 -3.27 -2.35 0.73
C TYR A 165 -1.75 -2.11 0.64
N HIS A 166 -1.00 -3.21 0.64
CA HIS A 166 0.45 -3.25 0.51
C HIS A 166 0.84 -4.33 -0.49
N GLY A 167 1.99 -4.16 -1.18
CA GLY A 167 2.55 -5.19 -2.06
C GLY A 167 1.57 -5.71 -3.12
N LEU A 168 1.45 -4.99 -4.23
CA LEU A 168 0.58 -5.39 -5.34
C LEU A 168 1.31 -6.36 -6.27
N LEU A 169 0.68 -7.50 -6.56
CA LEU A 169 1.02 -8.31 -7.72
C LEU A 169 0.12 -7.89 -8.88
N LEU A 170 0.75 -7.35 -9.91
CA LEU A 170 0.07 -6.90 -11.11
C LEU A 170 0.29 -7.90 -12.24
N THR A 171 -0.78 -8.23 -12.95
CA THR A 171 -0.69 -8.91 -14.24
C THR A 171 -0.84 -7.89 -15.36
N LYS A 172 -0.13 -8.11 -16.47
CA LYS A 172 -0.38 -7.38 -17.71
C LYS A 172 -1.74 -7.78 -18.27
N VAL A 173 -2.43 -6.80 -18.84
CA VAL A 173 -3.68 -7.00 -19.58
C VAL A 173 -3.39 -7.11 -21.06
#